data_AF-A0A661M6W9-F1
#
_entry.id   AF-A0A661M6W9-F1
#
_cell.length_a   1.000
_cell.length_b   1.000
_cell.length_c   1.000
_cell.angle_alpha   90.00
_cell.angle_beta   90.00
_cell.angle_gamma   90.00
#
_symmetry.space_group_name_H-M   'P 1'
#
loop_
_entity.id
_entity.type
_entity.pdbx_description
1 polymer ?
#
loop_
_entity_poly.entity_id
_entity_poly.type
_entity_poly.pdbx_seq_one_letter_code
_entity_poly.pdbx_strand_id
1 'polypeptide(L)' 'GDHRDSSNDSRNPLIGAVANSRIKGKTLFIYMSWKNTRASLWERIRWSRVGTSVN' A
#
# COMPACT_ATOMS: atom_id res chain seq x y z
N GLY A 1 -6.94 3.58 6.98
CA GLY A 1 -6.34 3.28 5.67
C GLY A 1 -7.05 4.06 4.59
N ASP A 2 -6.39 4.32 3.46
CA ASP A 2 -6.91 5.18 2.39
C ASP A 2 -8.17 4.60 1.74
N HIS A 3 -8.26 3.27 1.65
CA HIS A 3 -9.47 2.58 1.21
C HIS A 3 -10.48 2.52 2.36
N ARG A 4 -11.17 3.63 2.62
CA ARG A 4 -11.94 3.87 3.85
C ARG A 4 -12.97 2.80 4.18
N ASP A 5 -13.67 2.27 3.17
CA ASP A 5 -14.78 1.33 3.34
C ASP A 5 -14.34 -0.15 3.33
N SER A 6 -13.06 -0.42 3.03
CA SER A 6 -12.51 -1.78 3.01
C SER A 6 -11.23 -1.93 3.85
N SER A 7 -10.99 -0.99 4.77
CA SER A 7 -9.78 -0.94 5.60
C SER A 7 -10.14 -1.35 7.04
N ASN A 8 -9.57 -2.47 7.50
CA ASN A 8 -9.62 -2.85 8.90
C ASN A 8 -8.53 -2.10 9.68
N ASP A 9 -8.84 -0.89 10.13
CA ASP A 9 -7.91 0.02 10.81
C ASP A 9 -8.38 0.34 12.24
N SER A 10 -7.77 1.36 12.87
CA SER A 10 -8.03 1.76 14.25
C SER A 10 -9.46 2.18 14.55
N ARG A 11 -10.31 2.39 13.53
CA ARG A 11 -11.76 2.58 13.71
C ARG A 11 -12.48 1.28 14.13
N ASN A 12 -11.89 0.11 13.91
CA ASN A 12 -12.42 -1.15 14.40
C ASN A 12 -12.24 -1.24 15.93
N PRO A 13 -13.33 -1.37 16.72
CA PRO A 13 -13.27 -1.47 18.18
C PRO A 13 -12.44 -2.65 18.71
N LEU A 14 -12.26 -3.71 17.91
CA LEU A 14 -11.48 -4.89 18.27
C LEU A 14 -9.96 -4.72 18.03
N ILE A 15 -9.53 -3.67 17.30
CA ILE A 15 -8.11 -3.38 17.03
C ILE A 15 -7.65 -2.14 17.80
N GLY A 16 -8.39 -1.03 17.69
CA GLY A 16 -8.07 0.23 18.36
C GLY A 16 -6.74 0.86 17.95
N ALA A 17 -6.15 1.62 18.86
CA ALA A 17 -4.90 2.34 18.63
C ALA A 17 -3.67 1.40 18.57
N VAL A 18 -2.66 1.78 17.78
CA VAL A 18 -1.40 1.03 17.64
C VAL A 18 -0.33 1.64 18.55
N ALA A 19 0.30 0.83 19.40
CA ALA A 19 1.39 1.27 20.26
C ALA A 19 2.64 1.70 19.47
N ASN A 20 3.35 2.73 19.95
CA ASN A 20 4.52 3.30 19.26
C ASN A 20 5.65 2.27 19.00
N SER A 21 5.84 1.31 19.91
CA SER A 21 6.82 0.23 19.77
C SER A 21 6.56 -0.69 18.56
N ARG A 22 5.36 -0.66 17.99
CA ARG A 22 4.99 -1.44 16.80
C ARG A 22 5.29 -0.70 15.49
N ILE A 23 5.61 0.59 15.54
CA ILE A 23 5.96 1.36 14.35
C ILE A 23 7.36 0.94 13.87
N LYS A 24 7.48 0.58 12.59
CA LYS A 24 8.74 0.10 11.98
C LYS A 24 9.43 1.13 11.08
N GLY A 25 8.68 2.09 10.55
CA GLY A 25 9.21 3.11 9.65
C GLY A 25 8.11 3.78 8.83
N LYS A 26 8.52 4.62 7.86
CA LYS A 26 7.66 5.33 6.92
C LYS A 26 7.84 4.76 5.51
N THR A 27 6.74 4.60 4.78
CA THR A 27 6.79 4.28 3.34
C THR A 27 7.29 5.49 2.56
N LEU A 28 8.26 5.29 1.66
CA LEU A 28 8.90 6.39 0.92
C LEU A 28 8.39 6.49 -0.52
N PHE A 29 8.47 5.40 -1.28
CA PHE A 29 8.07 5.36 -2.68
C PHE A 29 7.73 3.93 -3.11
N ILE A 30 7.10 3.79 -4.28
CA ILE A 30 6.81 2.50 -4.90
C ILE A 30 7.97 2.12 -5.83
N TYR A 31 8.74 1.08 -5.48
CA TYR A 31 9.85 0.63 -6.33
C TYR A 31 9.40 -0.23 -7.52
N MET A 32 8.30 -0.97 -7.38
CA MET A 32 7.79 -1.87 -8.42
C MET A 32 6.29 -2.03 -8.29
N SER A 33 5.61 -2.23 -9.43
CA SER A 33 4.17 -2.41 -9.45
C SER A 33 3.72 -3.28 -10.62
N TRP A 34 2.90 -4.28 -10.32
CA TRP A 34 2.52 -5.33 -11.26
C TRP A 34 1.00 -5.48 -11.38
N LYS A 35 0.50 -5.68 -12.61
CA LYS A 35 -0.88 -6.07 -12.91
C LYS A 35 -0.99 -7.59 -12.91
N ASN A 36 -1.94 -8.11 -12.15
CA ASN A 36 -2.25 -9.53 -12.15
C ASN A 36 -3.18 -9.88 -13.33
N THR A 37 -2.68 -9.76 -14.55
CA THR A 37 -3.37 -10.08 -15.80
C THR A 37 -2.51 -11.03 -16.65
N ARG A 38 -3.12 -11.65 -17.68
CA ARG A 38 -2.45 -12.57 -18.62
C ARG A 38 -1.70 -11.85 -19.77
N ALA A 39 -1.32 -10.59 -19.61
CA ALA A 39 -0.63 -9.80 -20.65
C ALA A 39 0.87 -10.13 -20.73
N SER A 40 1.58 -9.55 -21.70
CA SER A 40 3.04 -9.69 -21.78
C SER A 40 3.75 -9.05 -20.57
N LEU A 41 5.01 -9.45 -20.30
CA LEU A 41 5.76 -8.99 -19.12
C LEU A 41 5.79 -7.45 -19.01
N TRP A 42 6.03 -6.75 -20.12
CA TRP A 42 6.13 -5.28 -20.15
C TRP A 42 4.81 -4.57 -19.89
N GLU A 43 3.70 -5.15 -20.37
CA GLU A 43 2.35 -4.61 -20.18
C GLU A 43 1.82 -4.82 -18.76
N ARG A 44 2.37 -5.83 -18.07
CA ARG A 44 2.03 -6.11 -16.67
C ARG A 44 2.68 -5.12 -15.72
N ILE A 45 3.78 -4.48 -16.09
CA ILE A 45 4.41 -3.46 -15.24
C ILE A 45 3.59 -2.17 -15.29
N ARG A 46 3.22 -1.65 -14.12
CA ARG A 46 2.57 -0.34 -13.98
C ARG A 46 3.64 0.75 -13.89
N TRP A 47 4.28 1.05 -15.02
CA TRP A 47 5.37 2.02 -15.12
C TRP A 47 5.04 3.37 -14.49
N SER A 48 3.81 3.85 -14.65
CA SER A 48 3.35 5.13 -14.06
C SER A 48 3.36 5.19 -12.53
N ARG A 49 3.52 4.05 -11.84
CA ARG A 49 3.59 3.98 -10.37
C ARG A 49 5.01 3.85 -9.84
N VAL A 50 5.98 3.50 -10.69
CA VAL A 50 7.36 3.29 -10.24
C VAL A 50 7.99 4.64 -9.93
N GLY A 51 8.61 4.76 -8.76
CA GLY A 51 9.23 5.99 -8.28
C GLY A 51 8.27 7.00 -7.66
N THR A 52 6.95 6.74 -7.67
CA THR A 52 5.97 7.64 -7.04
C THR A 52 6.17 7.66 -5.53
N SER A 53 6.33 8.85 -4.95
CA SER A 53 6.40 9.04 -3.50
C SER A 53 5.07 8.71 -2.82
N VAL A 54 5.15 8.19 -1.59
CA VAL A 54 3.98 7.95 -0.76
C VAL A 54 3.89 9.06 0.28
N ASN A 55 2.83 9.86 0.21
CA ASN A 55 2.55 10.96 1.13
C ASN A 55 1.61 10.52 2.25
#